data_AF-A0A970F3C5-F1
#
_entry.id   AF-A0A970F3C5-F1
#
_cell.length_a   1.000
_cell.length_b   1.000
_cell.length_c   1.000
_cell.angle_alpha   90.00
_cell.angle_beta   90.00
_cell.angle_gamma   90.00
#
_symmetry.space_group_name_H-M   'P 1'
#
loop_
_entity.id
_entity.type
_entity.pdbx_description
1 polymer ?
#
loop_
_entity_poly.entity_id
_entity_poly.type
_entity_poly.pdbx_seq_one_letter_code
_entity_poly.pdbx_strand_id
1 'polypeptide(L)'
;MILRKPYAFFIKQFKTIHLIMSLLIAYLIYRTTLIMSFFNEYLGSIDSKVDPTAHDTLFNTFVFLTPVLIILMSILILWIFILKKKPFVFYVTNIIIYIYCIFALNHSSSIIEELIQHTLHLRTIRLARDFLIIAILFQLFALIKCVIYATGFDIKKFNFGQDLAELEIDETDDEEFEFDVEVDTNKINRDVRRRIRFSKYVYVENRFLINIILALGTGLLLLFIYFNQNIYNKVYDENIAFFTQDFTIKVNRSFVTKKDAYNKKVSSYTMSFVIVELDIKNNSVQKKKLDIARAQLLLNNKIYYHKFGTIDLVSDIGNSYGNEDIPNDFTKYLLVYEVPDKYLEDHQPQFRYLDTFGYEKGKWIPKYVKVNLYPRNLDNIVKTSYYNLGDEISFENSILGQTSIRIDDFKVARQHKLDYIFCVNDEECYDSYEYIKPDIFNVHDKTIMYLNGSITWDEELAITPIVDVFEFINKFAKINYEVDGQLKQQTIELKKVKPQKVKKTNNYYIEVVSEIERADKIYLIFNIRDMTYIYKLE
;
A
#
# COMPACT_ATOMS: atom_id res chain seq x y z
N MET A 1 -5.88 43.41 -45.97
CA MET A 1 -5.04 42.48 -45.18
C MET A 1 -5.19 41.08 -45.77
N ILE A 2 -4.13 40.51 -46.35
CA ILE A 2 -4.18 39.21 -47.02
C ILE A 2 -4.18 38.11 -45.94
N LEU A 3 -5.30 37.39 -45.84
CA LEU A 3 -5.49 36.23 -44.97
C LEU A 3 -4.50 35.11 -45.37
N ARG A 4 -3.46 34.87 -44.56
CA ARG A 4 -2.60 33.68 -44.71
C ARG A 4 -3.23 32.52 -43.93
N LYS A 5 -3.58 31.44 -44.64
CA LYS A 5 -4.19 30.23 -44.08
C LYS A 5 -3.28 29.59 -43.00
N PRO A 6 -3.83 29.05 -41.89
CA PRO A 6 -3.08 28.57 -40.71
C PRO A 6 -2.08 27.41 -40.97
N TYR A 7 -2.17 26.76 -42.13
CA TYR A 7 -1.30 25.64 -42.54
C TYR A 7 0.06 26.09 -43.10
N ALA A 8 0.26 27.39 -43.33
CA ALA A 8 1.49 27.92 -43.93
C ALA A 8 2.75 27.63 -43.09
N PHE A 9 2.60 27.62 -41.76
CA PHE A 9 3.68 27.26 -40.83
C PHE A 9 4.13 25.80 -41.02
N PHE A 10 3.19 24.85 -41.03
CA PHE A 10 3.48 23.43 -41.23
C PHE A 10 3.99 23.10 -42.63
N ILE A 11 3.55 23.84 -43.65
CA ILE A 11 4.09 23.70 -45.01
C ILE A 11 5.54 24.22 -45.06
N LYS A 12 5.85 25.33 -44.40
CA LYS A 12 7.22 25.88 -44.30
C LYS A 12 8.16 24.96 -43.52
N GLN A 13 7.65 24.28 -42.50
CA GLN A 13 8.42 23.36 -41.65
C GLN A 13 8.26 21.88 -42.01
N PHE A 14 7.65 21.56 -43.16
CA PHE A 14 7.31 20.19 -43.53
C PHE A 14 8.54 19.28 -43.58
N LYS A 15 9.63 19.76 -44.19
CA LYS A 15 10.92 19.05 -44.26
C LYS A 15 11.51 18.82 -42.86
N THR A 16 11.51 19.84 -42.02
CA THR A 16 12.03 19.80 -40.65
C THR A 16 11.25 18.80 -39.78
N ILE A 17 9.93 18.76 -39.90
CA ILE A 17 9.09 17.81 -39.15
C ILE A 17 9.39 16.37 -39.57
N HIS A 18 9.55 16.12 -40.88
CA HIS A 18 9.91 14.79 -41.36
C HIS A 18 11.33 14.41 -40.97
N LEU A 19 12.27 15.36 -40.88
CA LEU A 19 13.62 15.14 -40.39
C LEU A 19 13.62 14.68 -38.92
N ILE A 20 12.88 15.39 -38.06
CA ILE A 20 12.72 15.02 -36.65
C ILE A 20 12.06 13.65 -36.53
N MET A 21 11.01 13.39 -37.32
CA MET A 21 10.35 12.09 -37.34
C MET A 21 11.32 10.99 -37.78
N SER A 22 12.15 11.19 -38.80
CA SER A 22 13.17 10.21 -39.19
C SER A 22 14.21 9.94 -38.11
N LEU A 23 14.63 10.95 -37.33
CA LEU A 23 15.55 10.74 -36.20
C LEU A 23 14.92 9.89 -35.11
N LEU A 24 13.65 10.14 -34.78
CA LEU A 24 12.89 9.33 -33.81
C LEU A 24 12.73 7.88 -34.29
N ILE A 25 12.46 7.69 -35.57
CA ILE A 25 12.34 6.36 -36.17
C ILE A 25 13.69 5.62 -36.16
N ALA A 26 14.78 6.30 -36.52
CA ALA A 26 16.12 5.71 -36.51
C ALA A 26 16.55 5.29 -35.09
N TYR A 27 16.27 6.12 -34.09
CA TYR A 27 16.45 5.76 -32.68
C TYR A 27 15.66 4.50 -32.30
N LEU A 28 14.39 4.43 -32.70
CA LEU A 28 13.55 3.27 -32.36
C LEU A 28 14.02 1.99 -33.06
N ILE A 29 14.50 2.07 -34.30
CA ILE A 29 15.11 0.93 -35.01
C ILE A 29 16.32 0.42 -34.25
N TYR A 30 17.22 1.32 -33.83
CA TYR A 30 18.39 0.95 -33.04
C TYR A 30 18.00 0.21 -31.76
N ARG A 31 17.02 0.74 -31.00
CA ARG A 31 16.54 0.11 -29.77
C ARG A 31 15.84 -1.23 -30.01
N THR A 32 14.99 -1.31 -31.04
CA THR A 32 14.29 -2.56 -31.41
C THR A 32 15.30 -3.64 -31.82
N THR A 33 16.38 -3.24 -32.49
CA THR A 33 17.48 -4.13 -32.89
C THR A 33 18.25 -4.66 -31.68
N LEU A 34 18.53 -3.82 -30.67
CA LEU A 34 19.15 -4.27 -29.42
C LEU A 34 18.32 -5.35 -28.71
N ILE A 35 17.00 -5.15 -28.63
CA ILE A 35 16.09 -6.12 -28.01
C ILE A 35 16.08 -7.44 -28.82
N MET A 36 16.05 -7.35 -30.15
CA MET A 36 16.15 -8.53 -31.02
C MET A 36 17.48 -9.28 -30.83
N SER A 37 18.60 -8.56 -30.74
CA SER A 37 19.92 -9.14 -30.50
C SER A 37 19.98 -9.89 -29.17
N PHE A 38 19.36 -9.36 -28.11
CA PHE A 38 19.24 -10.07 -26.83
C PHE A 38 18.55 -11.43 -27.01
N PHE A 39 17.43 -11.49 -27.73
CA PHE A 39 16.75 -12.77 -27.97
C PHE A 39 17.57 -13.74 -28.83
N ASN A 40 18.33 -13.23 -29.80
CA ASN A 40 19.24 -14.06 -30.61
C ASN A 40 20.37 -14.66 -29.77
N GLU A 41 20.96 -13.87 -28.88
CA GLU A 41 22.02 -14.31 -27.98
C GLU A 41 21.48 -15.34 -26.97
N TYR A 42 20.32 -15.08 -26.37
CA TYR A 42 19.66 -16.03 -25.48
C TYR A 42 19.41 -17.38 -26.16
N LEU A 43 18.86 -17.37 -27.38
CA LEU A 43 18.59 -18.58 -28.16
C LEU A 43 19.85 -19.33 -28.60
N GLY A 44 21.01 -18.65 -28.64
CA GLY A 44 22.30 -19.23 -28.99
C GLY A 44 23.12 -19.74 -27.80
N SER A 45 22.73 -19.42 -26.57
CA SER A 45 23.43 -19.79 -25.35
C SER A 45 22.98 -21.15 -24.78
N ILE A 46 23.93 -21.97 -24.29
CA ILE A 46 23.67 -23.32 -23.75
C ILE A 46 23.35 -23.29 -22.24
N ASP A 47 23.78 -22.24 -21.51
CA ASP A 47 23.53 -22.04 -20.07
C ASP A 47 22.75 -20.73 -19.84
N SER A 48 21.46 -20.84 -19.51
CA SER A 48 20.53 -19.70 -19.49
C SER A 48 20.26 -19.18 -18.07
N LYS A 49 21.15 -18.32 -17.58
CA LYS A 49 20.78 -17.31 -16.57
C LYS A 49 20.73 -15.95 -17.26
N VAL A 50 19.53 -15.36 -17.35
CA VAL A 50 19.37 -14.00 -17.85
C VAL A 50 19.89 -13.02 -16.82
N ASP A 51 20.69 -12.05 -17.27
CA ASP A 51 21.12 -10.94 -16.43
C ASP A 51 19.89 -10.22 -15.88
N PRO A 52 19.73 -10.10 -14.55
CA PRO A 52 18.61 -9.38 -13.94
C PRO A 52 18.48 -7.92 -14.39
N THR A 53 19.52 -7.33 -14.97
CA THR A 53 19.54 -5.95 -15.53
C THR A 53 19.15 -5.88 -17.01
N ALA A 54 18.93 -7.01 -17.68
CA ALA A 54 18.62 -7.06 -19.10
C ALA A 54 17.35 -6.27 -19.46
N HIS A 55 16.33 -6.29 -18.60
CA HIS A 55 15.11 -5.53 -18.86
C HIS A 55 15.35 -4.02 -18.84
N ASP A 56 15.92 -3.49 -17.77
CA ASP A 56 16.15 -2.05 -17.59
C ASP A 56 17.10 -1.46 -18.65
N THR A 57 18.09 -2.25 -19.07
CA THR A 57 19.04 -1.84 -20.12
C THR A 57 18.39 -1.77 -21.50
N LEU A 58 17.41 -2.64 -21.78
CA LEU A 58 16.71 -2.74 -23.06
C LEU A 58 15.45 -1.87 -23.14
N PHE A 59 14.74 -1.65 -22.03
CA PHE A 59 13.46 -0.95 -21.97
C PHE A 59 13.51 0.28 -21.06
N ASN A 60 14.02 1.38 -21.59
CA ASN A 60 13.90 2.68 -20.93
C ASN A 60 12.59 3.39 -21.31
N THR A 61 12.22 4.44 -20.56
CA THR A 61 11.01 5.23 -20.80
C THR A 61 10.95 5.80 -22.23
N PHE A 62 12.08 6.14 -22.83
CA PHE A 62 12.14 6.71 -24.17
C PHE A 62 11.75 5.70 -25.26
N VAL A 63 12.02 4.40 -25.07
CA VAL A 63 11.61 3.34 -26.02
C VAL A 63 10.10 3.29 -26.19
N PHE A 64 9.34 3.48 -25.11
CA PHE A 64 7.87 3.49 -25.16
C PHE A 64 7.28 4.86 -25.53
N LEU A 65 7.94 5.96 -25.17
CA LEU A 65 7.47 7.32 -25.51
C LEU A 65 7.63 7.64 -27.00
N THR A 66 8.72 7.19 -27.62
CA THR A 66 9.07 7.49 -29.02
C THR A 66 8.00 7.08 -30.03
N PRO A 67 7.46 5.83 -30.05
CA PRO A 67 6.42 5.45 -31.01
C PRO A 67 5.13 6.27 -30.83
N VAL A 68 4.80 6.68 -29.60
CA VAL A 68 3.66 7.58 -29.34
C VAL A 68 3.88 8.95 -29.97
N LEU A 69 5.08 9.53 -29.85
CA LEU A 69 5.43 10.80 -30.49
C LEU A 69 5.33 10.72 -32.02
N ILE A 70 5.77 9.61 -32.62
CA ILE A 70 5.69 9.40 -34.07
C ILE A 70 4.22 9.30 -34.53
N ILE A 71 3.36 8.62 -33.77
CA ILE A 71 1.91 8.57 -34.04
C ILE A 71 1.31 9.98 -33.97
N LEU A 72 1.64 10.78 -32.95
CA LEU A 72 1.14 12.14 -32.81
C LEU A 72 1.56 13.03 -33.99
N MET A 73 2.83 12.97 -34.41
CA MET A 73 3.30 13.68 -35.60
C MET A 73 2.58 13.20 -36.87
N SER A 74 2.33 11.90 -36.99
CA SER A 74 1.63 11.31 -38.14
C SER A 74 0.17 11.75 -38.21
N ILE A 75 -0.55 11.78 -37.07
CA ILE A 75 -1.93 12.28 -36.99
C ILE A 75 -1.99 13.76 -37.38
N LEU A 76 -1.04 14.56 -36.87
CA LEU A 76 -0.96 15.99 -37.19
C LEU A 76 -0.83 16.20 -38.70
N ILE A 77 0.07 15.47 -39.36
CA ILE A 77 0.30 15.62 -40.80
C ILE A 77 -0.86 15.03 -41.61
N LEU A 78 -1.42 13.90 -41.18
CA LEU A 78 -2.59 13.25 -41.78
C LEU A 78 -3.76 14.24 -41.88
N TRP A 79 -4.05 14.95 -40.79
CA TRP A 79 -5.12 15.94 -40.74
C TRP A 79 -4.90 17.10 -41.71
N ILE A 80 -3.67 17.61 -41.83
CA ILE A 80 -3.31 18.65 -42.81
C ILE A 80 -3.51 18.15 -44.24
N PHE A 81 -3.15 16.89 -44.50
CA PHE A 81 -3.21 16.32 -45.84
C PHE A 81 -4.65 16.02 -46.28
N ILE A 82 -5.52 15.60 -45.36
CA ILE A 82 -6.96 15.46 -45.61
C ILE A 82 -7.56 16.82 -45.98
N LEU A 83 -7.27 17.88 -45.22
CA LEU A 83 -7.76 19.24 -45.51
C LEU A 83 -7.27 19.78 -46.86
N LYS A 84 -6.06 19.41 -47.26
CA LYS A 84 -5.44 19.83 -48.53
C LYS A 84 -5.73 18.87 -49.70
N LYS A 85 -6.53 17.83 -49.49
CA LYS A 85 -6.77 16.75 -50.47
C LYS A 85 -5.47 16.18 -51.06
N LYS A 86 -4.45 16.03 -50.20
CA LYS A 86 -3.13 15.46 -50.53
C LYS A 86 -3.10 13.96 -50.22
N PRO A 87 -2.19 13.17 -50.83
CA PRO A 87 -2.09 11.73 -50.58
C PRO A 87 -1.74 11.44 -49.12
N PHE A 88 -2.71 10.91 -48.37
CA PHE A 88 -2.63 10.74 -46.92
C PHE A 88 -2.34 9.30 -46.48
N VAL A 89 -2.33 8.35 -47.42
CA VAL A 89 -2.21 6.89 -47.18
C VAL A 89 -0.99 6.56 -46.33
N PHE A 90 0.16 7.18 -46.62
CA PHE A 90 1.40 6.94 -45.86
C PHE A 90 1.20 7.17 -44.35
N TYR A 91 0.55 8.25 -43.94
CA TYR A 91 0.39 8.57 -42.52
C TYR A 91 -0.58 7.62 -41.81
N VAL A 92 -1.61 7.12 -42.52
CA VAL A 92 -2.47 6.04 -42.00
C VAL A 92 -1.66 4.76 -41.79
N THR A 93 -0.88 4.37 -42.80
CA THR A 93 0.02 3.21 -42.71
C THR A 93 1.04 3.39 -41.58
N ASN A 94 1.60 4.59 -41.42
CA ASN A 94 2.59 4.89 -40.39
C ASN A 94 1.99 4.74 -38.99
N ILE A 95 0.76 5.21 -38.77
CA ILE A 95 0.05 5.02 -37.49
C ILE A 95 -0.12 3.53 -37.18
N ILE A 96 -0.56 2.72 -38.15
CA ILE A 96 -0.73 1.27 -37.98
C ILE A 96 0.61 0.59 -37.64
N ILE A 97 1.69 0.97 -38.32
CA ILE A 97 3.05 0.46 -38.05
C ILE A 97 3.46 0.72 -36.61
N TYR A 98 3.26 1.94 -36.10
CA TYR A 98 3.68 2.27 -34.74
C TYR A 98 2.74 1.73 -33.65
N ILE A 99 1.46 1.48 -33.95
CA ILE A 99 0.59 0.68 -33.07
C ILE A 99 1.12 -0.74 -32.96
N TYR A 100 1.48 -1.37 -34.09
CA TYR A 100 2.09 -2.70 -34.08
C TYR A 100 3.44 -2.72 -33.32
N CYS A 101 4.28 -1.68 -33.49
CA CYS A 101 5.53 -1.58 -32.75
C CYS A 101 5.31 -1.49 -31.23
N ILE A 102 4.30 -0.74 -30.77
CA ILE A 102 3.94 -0.69 -29.34
C ILE A 102 3.55 -2.08 -28.85
N PHE A 103 2.72 -2.81 -29.60
CA PHE A 103 2.37 -4.19 -29.26
C PHE A 103 3.62 -5.09 -29.14
N ALA A 104 4.49 -5.08 -30.15
CA ALA A 104 5.70 -5.92 -30.19
C ALA A 104 6.70 -5.58 -29.06
N LEU A 105 6.85 -4.31 -28.71
CA LEU A 105 7.70 -3.86 -27.61
C LEU A 105 7.15 -4.28 -26.25
N ASN A 106 5.84 -4.12 -26.02
CA ASN A 106 5.21 -4.55 -24.76
C ASN A 106 5.27 -6.07 -24.59
N HIS A 107 4.99 -6.82 -25.66
CA HIS A 107 5.10 -8.27 -25.63
C HIS A 107 6.54 -8.71 -25.32
N SER A 108 7.53 -8.12 -25.99
CA SER A 108 8.95 -8.43 -25.75
C SER A 108 9.41 -8.08 -24.33
N SER A 109 8.92 -6.95 -23.78
CA SER A 109 9.21 -6.52 -22.42
C SER A 109 8.69 -7.53 -21.39
N SER A 110 7.44 -7.98 -21.54
CA SER A 110 6.83 -8.99 -20.69
C SER A 110 7.59 -10.33 -20.73
N ILE A 111 8.02 -10.78 -21.92
CA ILE A 111 8.80 -12.03 -22.04
C ILE A 111 10.17 -11.90 -21.36
N ILE A 112 10.83 -10.74 -21.45
CA ILE A 112 12.13 -10.53 -20.80
C ILE A 112 11.99 -10.49 -19.26
N GLU A 113 10.92 -9.90 -18.73
CA GLU A 113 10.63 -9.96 -17.28
C GLU A 113 10.41 -11.40 -16.80
N GLU A 114 9.65 -12.20 -17.55
CA GLU A 114 9.45 -13.61 -17.23
C GLU A 114 10.76 -14.41 -17.30
N LEU A 115 11.62 -14.15 -18.30
CA LEU A 115 12.91 -14.83 -18.46
C LEU A 115 13.91 -14.55 -17.33
N ILE A 116 13.77 -13.43 -16.61
CA ILE A 116 14.57 -13.12 -15.43
C ILE A 116 14.18 -14.02 -14.25
N GLN A 117 12.90 -14.42 -14.16
CA GLN A 117 12.35 -15.14 -13.01
C GLN A 117 12.23 -16.65 -13.26
N HIS A 118 11.98 -17.05 -14.51
CA HIS A 118 11.65 -18.40 -14.92
C HIS A 118 12.26 -18.75 -16.27
N THR A 119 12.53 -20.04 -16.50
CA THR A 119 12.90 -20.52 -17.83
C THR A 119 11.65 -20.70 -18.69
N LEU A 120 11.60 -20.02 -19.84
CA LEU A 120 10.49 -20.13 -20.78
C LEU A 120 10.75 -21.13 -21.89
N HIS A 121 9.69 -21.64 -22.49
CA HIS A 121 9.77 -22.48 -23.69
C HIS A 121 10.39 -21.71 -24.87
N LEU A 122 11.35 -22.34 -25.56
CA LEU A 122 12.06 -21.77 -26.73
C LEU A 122 11.11 -21.26 -27.83
N ARG A 123 9.91 -21.83 -27.95
CA ARG A 123 8.90 -21.39 -28.92
C ARG A 123 8.39 -19.97 -28.63
N THR A 124 8.16 -19.64 -27.37
CA THR A 124 7.70 -18.31 -26.94
C THR A 124 8.76 -17.24 -27.23
N ILE A 125 10.02 -17.59 -26.98
CA ILE A 125 11.17 -16.70 -27.20
C ILE A 125 11.40 -16.44 -28.68
N ARG A 126 11.31 -17.47 -29.54
CA ARG A 126 11.36 -17.31 -31.00
C ARG A 126 10.23 -16.42 -31.51
N LEU A 127 9.02 -16.59 -30.97
CA LEU A 127 7.86 -15.80 -31.36
C LEU A 127 8.02 -14.31 -31.00
N ALA A 128 8.55 -14.00 -29.82
CA ALA A 128 8.87 -12.63 -29.42
C ALA A 128 9.92 -11.98 -30.36
N ARG A 129 10.99 -12.72 -30.69
CA ARG A 129 11.99 -12.28 -31.66
C ARG A 129 11.39 -12.03 -33.05
N ASP A 130 10.55 -12.94 -33.54
CA ASP A 130 9.98 -12.84 -34.88
C ASP A 130 9.04 -11.61 -35.01
N PHE A 131 8.30 -11.26 -33.95
CA PHE A 131 7.55 -9.99 -33.92
C PHE A 131 8.45 -8.76 -33.99
N LEU A 132 9.62 -8.77 -33.34
CA LEU A 132 10.59 -7.67 -33.43
C LEU A 132 11.19 -7.55 -34.82
N ILE A 133 11.46 -8.65 -35.51
CA ILE A 133 11.93 -8.63 -36.90
C ILE A 133 10.90 -7.95 -37.80
N ILE A 134 9.62 -8.32 -37.67
CA ILE A 134 8.53 -7.68 -38.43
C ILE A 134 8.43 -6.19 -38.09
N ALA A 135 8.57 -5.82 -36.81
CA ALA A 135 8.55 -4.43 -36.39
C ALA A 135 9.69 -3.62 -37.03
N ILE A 136 10.91 -4.16 -37.06
CA ILE A 136 12.08 -3.52 -37.70
C ILE A 136 11.83 -3.32 -39.20
N LEU A 137 11.30 -4.32 -39.91
CA LEU A 137 10.99 -4.20 -41.34
C LEU A 137 9.99 -3.07 -41.63
N PHE A 138 8.94 -2.96 -40.81
CA PHE A 138 7.98 -1.87 -40.95
C PHE A 138 8.56 -0.50 -40.59
N GLN A 139 9.40 -0.43 -39.55
CA GLN A 139 10.08 0.81 -39.18
C GLN A 139 11.06 1.27 -40.28
N LEU A 140 11.77 0.36 -40.93
CA LEU A 140 12.65 0.68 -42.07
C LEU A 140 11.86 1.27 -43.25
N PHE A 141 10.71 0.69 -43.58
CA PHE A 141 9.81 1.25 -44.58
C PHE A 141 9.37 2.68 -44.23
N ALA A 142 8.97 2.90 -42.97
CA ALA A 142 8.58 4.22 -42.47
C ALA A 142 9.74 5.23 -42.53
N LEU A 143 10.95 4.81 -42.15
CA LEU A 143 12.15 5.63 -42.18
C LEU A 143 12.47 6.12 -43.59
N ILE A 144 12.52 5.20 -44.56
CA ILE A 144 12.83 5.53 -45.98
C ILE A 144 11.85 6.59 -46.49
N LYS A 145 10.55 6.41 -46.23
CA LYS A 145 9.53 7.38 -46.64
C LYS A 145 9.69 8.73 -45.94
N CYS A 146 9.99 8.76 -44.65
CA CYS A 146 10.22 10.01 -43.91
C CYS A 146 11.45 10.76 -44.42
N VAL A 147 12.55 10.05 -44.70
CA VAL A 147 13.78 10.65 -45.23
C VAL A 147 13.53 11.26 -46.61
N ILE A 148 12.81 10.57 -47.50
CA ILE A 148 12.42 11.13 -48.81
C ILE A 148 11.64 12.44 -48.64
N TYR A 149 10.70 12.51 -47.70
CA TYR A 149 9.94 13.74 -47.43
C TYR A 149 10.76 14.83 -46.73
N ALA A 150 11.75 14.45 -45.91
CA ALA A 150 12.64 15.38 -45.21
C ALA A 150 13.59 16.07 -46.17
N THR A 151 14.23 15.33 -47.07
CA THR A 151 15.18 15.87 -48.06
C THR A 151 14.45 16.51 -49.24
N GLY A 152 13.28 15.98 -49.60
CA GLY A 152 12.60 16.32 -50.86
C GLY A 152 13.22 15.61 -52.06
N PHE A 153 13.98 14.53 -51.82
CA PHE A 153 14.65 13.74 -52.84
C PHE A 153 13.62 13.06 -53.76
N ASP A 154 13.58 13.46 -55.03
CA ASP A 154 12.72 12.85 -56.04
C ASP A 154 13.46 11.69 -56.73
N ILE A 155 13.22 10.47 -56.24
CA ILE A 155 13.82 9.23 -56.77
C ILE A 155 13.57 9.07 -58.29
N LYS A 156 12.53 9.71 -58.84
CA LYS A 156 12.20 9.63 -60.27
C LYS A 156 12.99 10.59 -61.16
N LYS A 157 13.68 11.59 -60.60
CA LYS A 157 14.39 12.65 -61.34
C LYS A 157 15.90 12.65 -61.16
N PHE A 158 16.44 11.69 -60.42
CA PHE A 158 17.84 11.65 -60.07
C PHE A 158 18.75 11.36 -61.28
N ASN A 159 19.61 12.32 -61.64
CA ASN A 159 20.59 12.20 -62.71
C ASN A 159 21.95 12.74 -62.23
N PHE A 160 22.89 11.85 -61.89
CA PHE A 160 24.19 12.16 -61.28
C PHE A 160 25.06 13.16 -62.07
N GLY A 161 24.81 13.34 -63.38
CA GLY A 161 25.65 14.20 -64.23
C GLY A 161 25.37 15.71 -64.15
N GLN A 162 24.17 16.13 -63.71
CA GLN A 162 23.81 17.56 -63.64
C GLN A 162 24.08 18.17 -62.26
N ASP A 163 23.92 17.39 -61.19
CA ASP A 163 24.05 17.87 -59.81
C ASP A 163 25.52 18.14 -59.39
N LEU A 164 26.51 17.65 -60.15
CA LEU A 164 27.93 17.95 -59.92
C LEU A 164 28.35 19.35 -60.42
N ALA A 165 27.56 19.97 -61.31
CA ALA A 165 27.87 21.27 -61.91
C ALA A 165 27.29 22.47 -61.13
N GLU A 166 26.41 22.22 -60.15
CA GLU A 166 25.73 23.26 -59.36
C GLU A 166 26.46 23.59 -58.04
N LEU A 167 27.63 22.97 -57.80
CA LEU A 167 28.39 23.04 -56.54
C LEU A 167 29.60 23.99 -56.57
N GLU A 168 29.77 24.80 -57.61
CA GLU A 168 30.84 25.80 -57.69
C GLU A 168 30.35 27.25 -57.47
N ILE A 169 30.82 27.81 -56.33
CA ILE A 169 31.13 29.23 -56.00
C ILE A 169 29.95 30.14 -55.55
N ASP A 170 29.99 30.72 -54.34
CA ASP A 170 30.68 32.00 -54.03
C ASP A 170 30.71 32.35 -52.53
N GLU A 171 31.80 32.98 -52.10
CA GLU A 171 32.01 33.59 -50.77
C GLU A 171 31.72 35.08 -50.88
N THR A 172 30.74 35.60 -50.13
CA THR A 172 30.73 36.97 -49.56
C THR A 172 29.45 37.19 -48.75
N ASP A 173 29.60 37.44 -47.45
CA ASP A 173 28.96 38.58 -46.77
C ASP A 173 29.35 38.53 -45.28
N ASP A 174 30.46 39.19 -44.97
CA ASP A 174 30.78 39.69 -43.63
C ASP A 174 30.05 41.03 -43.44
N GLU A 175 28.90 41.02 -42.76
CA GLU A 175 28.34 42.22 -42.12
C GLU A 175 28.51 42.10 -40.59
N GLU A 176 29.40 42.93 -40.05
CA GLU A 176 29.46 43.21 -38.61
C GLU A 176 28.20 43.97 -38.19
N PHE A 177 27.55 43.51 -37.12
CA PHE A 177 26.49 44.25 -36.44
C PHE A 177 26.92 44.59 -35.01
N GLU A 178 26.94 45.89 -34.69
CA GLU A 178 27.11 46.37 -33.32
C GLU A 178 25.89 46.02 -32.46
N PHE A 179 26.15 45.38 -31.33
CA PHE A 179 25.14 44.96 -30.35
C PHE A 179 25.09 45.96 -29.20
N ASP A 180 24.20 46.95 -29.31
CA ASP A 180 23.93 47.87 -28.20
C ASP A 180 22.79 47.32 -27.33
N VAL A 181 23.09 47.03 -26.05
CA VAL A 181 22.17 46.43 -25.09
C VAL A 181 21.63 47.49 -24.15
N GLU A 182 20.67 48.27 -24.63
CA GLU A 182 19.74 48.96 -23.75
C GLU A 182 18.44 48.14 -23.63
N VAL A 183 18.25 47.55 -22.45
CA VAL A 183 17.04 46.80 -22.10
C VAL A 183 15.89 47.78 -21.81
N ASP A 184 15.22 48.23 -22.87
CA ASP A 184 14.00 49.03 -22.76
C ASP A 184 12.83 48.16 -22.26
N THR A 185 12.55 48.27 -20.96
CA THR A 185 11.44 47.58 -20.28
C THR A 185 10.06 47.91 -20.88
N ASN A 186 9.89 49.10 -21.50
CA ASN A 186 8.64 49.46 -22.18
C ASN A 186 8.51 48.75 -23.53
N LYS A 187 9.61 48.54 -24.26
CA LYS A 187 9.64 47.75 -25.51
C LYS A 187 9.33 46.28 -25.23
N ILE A 188 9.88 45.71 -24.15
CA ILE A 188 9.58 44.34 -23.70
C ILE A 188 8.10 44.21 -23.32
N ASN A 189 7.57 45.12 -22.51
CA ASN A 189 6.17 45.10 -22.11
C ASN A 189 5.21 45.24 -23.31
N ARG A 190 5.58 46.02 -24.32
CA ARG A 190 4.81 46.16 -25.57
C ARG A 190 4.85 44.88 -26.39
N ASP A 191 5.99 44.22 -26.48
CA ASP A 191 6.13 42.94 -27.19
C ASP A 191 5.42 41.79 -26.48
N VAL A 192 5.42 41.75 -25.14
CA VAL A 192 4.64 40.78 -24.37
C VAL A 192 3.13 40.97 -24.61
N ARG A 193 2.62 42.20 -24.54
CA ARG A 193 1.20 42.49 -24.85
C ARG A 193 0.84 42.17 -26.30
N ARG A 194 1.77 42.36 -27.23
CA ARG A 194 1.61 41.96 -28.65
C ARG A 194 1.54 40.43 -28.77
N ARG A 195 2.43 39.68 -28.11
CA ARG A 195 2.42 38.22 -28.08
C ARG A 195 1.15 37.67 -27.44
N ILE A 196 0.69 38.22 -26.31
CA ILE A 196 -0.56 37.81 -25.64
C ILE A 196 -1.76 38.01 -26.57
N ARG A 197 -1.87 39.16 -27.25
CA ARG A 197 -2.93 39.39 -28.24
C ARG A 197 -2.85 38.38 -29.39
N PHE A 198 -1.65 38.13 -29.91
CA PHE A 198 -1.44 37.15 -30.97
C PHE A 198 -1.85 35.73 -30.53
N SER A 199 -1.45 35.29 -29.33
CA SER A 199 -1.86 34.00 -28.76
C SER A 199 -3.37 33.92 -28.56
N LYS A 200 -4.03 35.01 -28.14
CA LYS A 200 -5.49 35.08 -28.01
C LYS A 200 -6.19 34.93 -29.35
N TYR A 201 -5.69 35.59 -30.41
CA TYR A 201 -6.23 35.44 -31.76
C TYR A 201 -6.04 34.01 -32.28
N VAL A 202 -4.86 33.42 -32.09
CA VAL A 202 -4.58 32.02 -32.44
C VAL A 202 -5.51 31.05 -31.70
N TYR A 203 -5.79 31.31 -30.42
CA TYR A 203 -6.74 30.51 -29.63
C TYR A 203 -8.16 30.61 -30.16
N VAL A 204 -8.67 31.81 -30.41
CA VAL A 204 -10.04 32.01 -30.91
C VAL A 204 -10.22 31.39 -32.30
N GLU A 205 -9.22 31.52 -33.17
CA GLU A 205 -9.24 30.99 -34.54
C GLU A 205 -9.14 29.45 -34.58
N ASN A 206 -8.43 28.84 -33.62
CA ASN A 206 -8.19 27.40 -33.58
C ASN A 206 -8.80 26.72 -32.35
N ARG A 207 -9.86 27.29 -31.77
CA ARG A 207 -10.40 26.90 -30.46
C ARG A 207 -10.66 25.40 -30.31
N PHE A 208 -11.18 24.77 -31.37
CA PHE A 208 -11.49 23.34 -31.38
C PHE A 208 -10.22 22.48 -31.31
N LEU A 209 -9.19 22.84 -32.08
CA LEU A 209 -7.92 22.10 -32.14
C LEU A 209 -7.08 22.28 -30.89
N ILE A 210 -7.01 23.51 -30.37
CA ILE A 210 -6.28 23.79 -29.14
C ILE A 210 -6.94 23.10 -27.95
N ASN A 211 -8.28 23.06 -27.89
CA ASN A 211 -8.98 22.31 -26.85
C ASN A 211 -8.75 20.79 -26.96
N ILE A 212 -8.63 20.22 -28.17
CA ILE A 212 -8.26 18.80 -28.34
C ILE A 212 -6.83 18.51 -27.88
N ILE A 213 -5.86 19.36 -28.27
CA ILE A 213 -4.45 19.22 -27.84
C ILE A 213 -4.33 19.37 -26.32
N LEU A 214 -5.03 20.35 -25.74
CA LEU A 214 -5.07 20.52 -24.29
C LEU A 214 -5.73 19.32 -23.61
N ALA A 215 -6.85 18.82 -24.11
CA ALA A 215 -7.54 17.65 -23.56
C ALA A 215 -6.65 16.40 -23.58
N LEU A 216 -5.94 16.16 -24.69
CA LEU A 216 -4.97 15.06 -24.80
C LEU A 216 -3.77 15.24 -23.88
N GLY A 217 -3.22 16.46 -23.81
CA GLY A 217 -2.12 16.79 -22.90
C GLY A 217 -2.51 16.60 -21.43
N THR A 218 -3.72 17.03 -21.06
CA THR A 218 -4.27 16.77 -19.72
C THR A 218 -4.51 15.30 -19.48
N GLY A 219 -4.99 14.53 -20.46
CA GLY A 219 -5.17 13.09 -20.36
C GLY A 219 -3.85 12.35 -20.10
N LEU A 220 -2.78 12.72 -20.80
CA LEU A 220 -1.43 12.17 -20.58
C LEU A 220 -0.86 12.54 -19.21
N LEU A 221 -1.08 13.79 -18.76
CA LEU A 221 -0.62 14.24 -17.46
C LEU A 221 -1.36 13.52 -16.32
N LEU A 222 -2.67 13.29 -16.47
CA LEU A 222 -3.48 12.50 -15.55
C LEU A 222 -3.04 11.03 -15.54
N LEU A 223 -2.76 10.43 -16.70
CA LEU A 223 -2.21 9.07 -16.78
C LEU A 223 -0.85 8.98 -16.09
N PHE A 224 0.06 9.93 -16.34
CA PHE A 224 1.37 9.96 -15.70
C PHE A 224 1.24 10.05 -14.17
N ILE A 225 0.38 10.94 -13.66
CA ILE A 225 0.10 11.04 -12.22
C ILE A 225 -0.48 9.72 -11.70
N TYR A 226 -1.45 9.13 -12.42
CA TYR A 226 -2.08 7.86 -12.05
C TYR A 226 -1.05 6.72 -11.93
N PHE A 227 -0.20 6.53 -12.95
CA PHE A 227 0.84 5.50 -12.93
C PHE A 227 1.85 5.75 -11.80
N ASN A 228 2.27 7.00 -11.60
CA ASN A 228 3.22 7.33 -10.54
C ASN A 228 2.63 7.06 -9.14
N GLN A 229 1.39 7.46 -8.88
CA GLN A 229 0.77 7.31 -7.55
C GLN A 229 0.24 5.90 -7.28
N ASN A 230 -0.36 5.22 -8.27
CA ASN A 230 -1.04 3.93 -8.04
C ASN A 230 -0.20 2.71 -8.38
N ILE A 231 0.87 2.84 -9.16
CA ILE A 231 1.68 1.69 -9.59
C ILE A 231 3.10 1.80 -9.02
N TYR A 232 3.82 2.88 -9.30
CA TYR A 232 5.24 2.97 -8.96
C TYR A 232 5.51 3.37 -7.50
N ASN A 233 4.81 4.38 -6.99
CA ASN A 233 4.99 4.91 -5.63
C ASN A 233 3.74 4.72 -4.76
N LYS A 234 3.08 3.57 -4.92
CA LYS A 234 1.86 3.26 -4.19
C LYS A 234 2.12 3.25 -2.69
N VAL A 235 1.36 4.07 -1.97
CA VAL A 235 1.25 4.03 -0.52
C VAL A 235 -0.10 3.40 -0.20
N TYR A 236 -0.09 2.37 0.61
CA TYR A 236 -1.29 1.67 1.06
C TYR A 236 -1.85 2.35 2.30
N ASP A 237 -3.15 2.23 2.52
CA ASP A 237 -3.77 2.52 3.80
C ASP A 237 -3.88 1.24 4.64
N GLU A 238 -4.16 1.38 5.93
CA GLU A 238 -4.48 0.25 6.80
C GLU A 238 -5.67 -0.55 6.23
N ASN A 239 -5.73 -1.82 6.59
CA ASN A 239 -6.68 -2.83 6.11
C ASN A 239 -6.56 -3.25 4.64
N ILE A 240 -5.53 -2.79 3.91
CA ILE A 240 -5.23 -3.27 2.56
C ILE A 240 -4.04 -4.23 2.60
N ALA A 241 -4.26 -5.46 2.14
CA ALA A 241 -3.19 -6.44 2.01
C ALA A 241 -2.30 -6.13 0.80
N PHE A 242 -0.99 -6.35 0.94
CA PHE A 242 -0.02 -6.24 -0.12
C PHE A 242 0.87 -7.49 -0.18
N PHE A 243 1.29 -7.81 -1.40
CA PHE A 243 2.15 -8.94 -1.67
C PHE A 243 3.61 -8.50 -1.70
N THR A 244 4.48 -9.30 -1.10
CA THR A 244 5.94 -9.16 -1.11
C THR A 244 6.55 -10.48 -1.58
N GLN A 245 7.83 -10.49 -1.88
CA GLN A 245 8.52 -11.72 -2.32
C GLN A 245 8.37 -12.87 -1.31
N ASP A 246 8.44 -12.55 -0.01
CA ASP A 246 8.46 -13.54 1.06
C ASP A 246 7.09 -13.73 1.73
N PHE A 247 6.31 -12.65 1.88
CA PHE A 247 5.10 -12.62 2.70
C PHE A 247 3.93 -11.89 2.03
N THR A 248 2.71 -12.26 2.38
CA THR A 248 1.54 -11.39 2.19
C THR A 248 1.28 -10.71 3.53
N ILE A 249 1.27 -9.38 3.54
CA ILE A 249 1.17 -8.58 4.76
C ILE A 249 -0.03 -7.63 4.64
N LYS A 250 -0.78 -7.49 5.72
CA LYS A 250 -1.84 -6.50 5.91
C LYS A 250 -1.61 -5.82 7.25
N VAL A 251 -1.56 -4.49 7.26
CA VAL A 251 -1.58 -3.73 8.52
C VAL A 251 -3.04 -3.53 8.91
N ASN A 252 -3.52 -4.16 9.98
CA ASN A 252 -4.94 -4.08 10.35
C ASN A 252 -5.25 -2.79 11.10
N ARG A 253 -4.49 -2.51 12.15
CA ARG A 253 -4.71 -1.41 13.08
C ARG A 253 -3.36 -0.91 13.60
N SER A 254 -3.33 0.35 14.01
CA SER A 254 -2.20 0.88 14.76
C SER A 254 -2.66 1.62 16.02
N PHE A 255 -1.77 1.65 17.02
CA PHE A 255 -2.04 2.24 18.32
C PHE A 255 -0.84 3.04 18.82
N VAL A 256 -1.09 4.01 19.70
CA VAL A 256 -0.05 4.71 20.44
C VAL A 256 -0.35 4.70 21.94
N THR A 257 0.66 4.39 22.74
CA THR A 257 0.51 4.28 24.20
C THR A 257 1.81 4.56 24.95
N LYS A 258 1.68 5.05 26.18
CA LYS A 258 2.75 5.21 27.16
C LYS A 258 2.65 4.18 28.29
N LYS A 259 1.57 3.41 28.32
CA LYS A 259 1.18 2.49 29.40
C LYS A 259 1.26 1.02 28.97
N ASP A 260 1.43 0.11 29.92
CA ASP A 260 1.25 -1.34 29.72
C ASP A 260 -0.23 -1.77 29.78
N ALA A 261 -0.45 -3.06 29.60
CA ALA A 261 -1.75 -3.73 29.70
C ALA A 261 -2.49 -3.46 31.03
N TYR A 262 -1.75 -3.11 32.09
CA TYR A 262 -2.28 -2.83 33.42
C TYR A 262 -2.48 -1.33 33.69
N ASN A 263 -2.40 -0.50 32.64
CA ASN A 263 -2.47 0.96 32.70
C ASN A 263 -1.34 1.65 33.50
N LYS A 264 -0.23 0.94 33.76
CA LYS A 264 0.95 1.52 34.39
C LYS A 264 1.83 2.16 33.33
N LYS A 265 2.29 3.39 33.58
CA LYS A 265 3.22 4.09 32.68
C LYS A 265 4.57 3.36 32.66
N VAL A 266 5.01 2.92 31.49
CA VAL A 266 6.28 2.19 31.28
C VAL A 266 7.24 2.93 30.37
N SER A 267 6.73 3.86 29.55
CA SER A 267 7.55 4.69 28.69
C SER A 267 8.30 5.78 29.48
N SER A 268 9.47 6.17 28.94
CA SER A 268 10.15 7.39 29.38
C SER A 268 9.25 8.61 29.17
N TYR A 269 9.46 9.70 29.94
CA TYR A 269 8.57 10.87 29.89
C TYR A 269 8.36 11.49 28.49
N THR A 270 9.34 11.35 27.60
CA THR A 270 9.39 11.94 26.26
C THR A 270 9.26 10.92 25.13
N MET A 271 8.93 9.66 25.44
CA MET A 271 8.79 8.57 24.49
C MET A 271 7.39 7.97 24.56
N SER A 272 6.93 7.43 23.44
CA SER A 272 5.71 6.65 23.30
C SER A 272 5.99 5.39 22.52
N PHE A 273 5.14 4.38 22.70
CA PHE A 273 5.14 3.17 21.90
C PHE A 273 4.10 3.29 20.79
N VAL A 274 4.53 3.11 19.54
CA VAL A 274 3.65 2.89 18.39
C VAL A 274 3.56 1.39 18.17
N ILE A 275 2.36 0.85 18.19
CA ILE A 275 2.07 -0.58 18.03
C ILE A 275 1.38 -0.75 16.67
N VAL A 276 1.92 -1.64 15.85
CA VAL A 276 1.39 -1.96 14.52
C VAL A 276 0.93 -3.41 14.53
N GLU A 277 -0.37 -3.63 14.30
CA GLU A 277 -0.93 -4.96 14.16
C GLU A 277 -0.80 -5.42 12.71
N LEU A 278 0.00 -6.46 12.50
CA LEU A 278 0.18 -7.11 11.22
C LEU A 278 -0.63 -8.40 11.17
N ASP A 279 -1.33 -8.61 10.08
CA ASP A 279 -1.77 -9.91 9.64
C ASP A 279 -0.84 -10.38 8.51
N ILE A 280 -0.11 -11.45 8.74
CA ILE A 280 0.99 -11.89 7.87
C ILE A 280 0.91 -13.39 7.62
N LYS A 281 1.19 -13.77 6.38
CA LYS A 281 1.42 -15.17 6.01
C LYS A 281 2.62 -15.32 5.10
N ASN A 282 3.22 -16.49 5.15
CA ASN A 282 4.31 -16.90 4.31
C ASN A 282 3.80 -17.31 2.92
N ASN A 283 4.40 -16.74 1.88
CA ASN A 283 4.07 -17.08 0.48
C ASN A 283 4.86 -18.29 -0.02
N SER A 284 5.87 -18.73 0.73
CA SER A 284 6.79 -19.79 0.36
C SER A 284 6.49 -21.08 1.11
N VAL A 285 6.76 -22.22 0.47
CA VAL A 285 6.68 -23.56 1.08
C VAL A 285 7.72 -23.72 2.20
N GLN A 286 8.87 -23.07 2.07
CA GLN A 286 9.89 -23.05 3.13
C GLN A 286 9.47 -22.13 4.26
N LYS A 287 9.70 -22.56 5.51
CA LYS A 287 9.51 -21.75 6.70
C LYS A 287 10.43 -20.52 6.66
N LYS A 288 9.84 -19.34 6.79
CA LYS A 288 10.56 -18.06 6.81
C LYS A 288 10.19 -17.28 8.06
N LYS A 289 11.15 -16.56 8.60
CA LYS A 289 10.96 -15.60 9.70
C LYS A 289 10.85 -14.20 9.14
N LEU A 290 10.07 -13.35 9.81
CA LEU A 290 10.01 -11.93 9.48
C LEU A 290 11.32 -11.27 9.94
N ASP A 291 12.12 -10.80 8.99
CA ASP A 291 13.28 -9.96 9.31
C ASP A 291 12.79 -8.58 9.79
N ILE A 292 12.84 -8.36 11.10
CA ILE A 292 12.42 -7.10 11.72
C ILE A 292 13.21 -5.88 11.23
N ALA A 293 14.41 -6.06 10.67
CA ALA A 293 15.17 -4.96 10.07
C ALA A 293 14.51 -4.47 8.77
N ARG A 294 13.70 -5.31 8.12
CA ARG A 294 12.90 -4.95 6.95
C ARG A 294 11.58 -4.28 7.34
N ALA A 295 11.02 -4.58 8.51
CA ALA A 295 9.76 -4.04 9.01
C ALA A 295 9.97 -2.76 9.85
N GLN A 296 10.01 -1.62 9.17
CA GLN A 296 10.43 -0.34 9.71
C GLN A 296 9.24 0.59 9.99
N LEU A 297 9.38 1.45 11.00
CA LEU A 297 8.49 2.58 11.20
C LEU A 297 9.21 3.87 10.79
N LEU A 298 8.65 4.60 9.83
CA LEU A 298 9.13 5.91 9.41
C LEU A 298 8.31 7.00 10.12
N LEU A 299 8.98 7.85 10.89
CA LEU A 299 8.37 8.98 11.57
C LEU A 299 9.32 10.17 11.56
N ASN A 300 8.86 11.32 11.05
CA ASN A 300 9.68 12.53 10.86
C ASN A 300 11.02 12.24 10.16
N ASN A 301 10.97 11.54 9.01
CA ASN A 301 12.13 11.09 8.22
C ASN A 301 13.16 10.23 8.99
N LYS A 302 12.83 9.75 10.20
CA LYS A 302 13.64 8.83 10.99
C LYS A 302 13.04 7.44 10.98
N ILE A 303 13.92 6.45 11.02
CA ILE A 303 13.56 5.04 10.97
C ILE A 303 13.66 4.46 12.38
N TYR A 304 12.63 3.76 12.80
CA TYR A 304 12.55 3.04 14.06
C TYR A 304 12.31 1.56 13.78
N TYR A 305 12.79 0.70 14.68
CA TYR A 305 12.73 -0.75 14.55
C TYR A 305 11.94 -1.35 15.70
N HIS A 306 11.47 -2.58 15.48
CA HIS A 306 10.73 -3.32 16.49
C HIS A 306 11.57 -3.50 17.76
N LYS A 307 10.96 -3.24 18.92
CA LYS A 307 11.53 -3.46 20.25
C LYS A 307 11.06 -4.80 20.81
N PHE A 308 12.00 -5.73 20.94
CA PHE A 308 11.78 -7.02 21.62
C PHE A 308 11.53 -6.84 23.12
N GLY A 309 10.97 -7.88 23.76
CA GLY A 309 10.70 -7.88 25.19
C GLY A 309 9.51 -7.00 25.60
N THR A 310 8.59 -6.75 24.67
CA THR A 310 7.40 -5.89 24.85
C THR A 310 6.11 -6.69 25.04
N ILE A 311 6.20 -7.99 25.33
CA ILE A 311 5.02 -8.87 25.51
C ILE A 311 4.08 -8.33 26.61
N ASP A 312 4.63 -7.98 27.78
CA ASP A 312 3.80 -7.48 28.89
C ASP A 312 3.13 -6.14 28.57
N LEU A 313 3.74 -5.32 27.70
CA LEU A 313 3.22 -4.02 27.28
C LEU A 313 1.91 -4.17 26.49
N VAL A 314 1.79 -5.23 25.69
CA VAL A 314 0.73 -5.39 24.68
C VAL A 314 -0.10 -6.67 24.81
N SER A 315 0.04 -7.41 25.93
CA SER A 315 -0.63 -8.70 26.18
C SER A 315 -2.16 -8.64 26.18
N ASP A 316 -2.72 -7.44 26.32
CA ASP A 316 -4.15 -7.11 26.24
C ASP A 316 -4.61 -6.70 24.83
N ILE A 317 -3.68 -6.53 23.88
CA ILE A 317 -3.94 -6.19 22.46
C ILE A 317 -3.63 -7.38 21.55
N GLY A 318 -2.62 -8.18 21.89
CA GLY A 318 -2.24 -9.37 21.11
C GLY A 318 -0.83 -9.86 21.42
N ASN A 319 -0.32 -10.74 20.57
CA ASN A 319 1.02 -11.30 20.73
C ASN A 319 2.08 -10.46 20.01
N SER A 320 3.07 -9.97 20.74
CA SER A 320 4.25 -9.34 20.13
C SER A 320 5.06 -10.36 19.34
N TYR A 321 5.57 -9.97 18.17
CA TYR A 321 6.42 -10.85 17.36
C TYR A 321 7.71 -11.22 18.12
N GLY A 322 7.95 -12.52 18.25
CA GLY A 322 9.02 -13.10 19.06
C GLY A 322 10.16 -13.74 18.27
N ASN A 323 10.23 -13.54 16.95
CA ASN A 323 11.15 -14.21 16.02
C ASN A 323 10.79 -15.67 15.71
N GLU A 324 9.51 -16.00 15.76
CA GLU A 324 8.94 -17.27 15.27
C GLU A 324 8.87 -17.34 13.73
N ASP A 325 8.73 -18.56 13.22
CA ASP A 325 8.46 -18.81 11.80
C ASP A 325 7.04 -18.35 11.45
N ILE A 326 6.91 -17.63 10.34
CA ILE A 326 5.61 -17.18 9.84
C ILE A 326 4.87 -18.36 9.19
N PRO A 327 3.63 -18.68 9.63
CA PRO A 327 2.82 -19.74 9.03
C PRO A 327 2.38 -19.43 7.59
N ASN A 328 1.91 -20.45 6.88
CA ASN A 328 1.34 -20.28 5.53
C ASN A 328 -0.09 -19.72 5.57
N ASP A 329 -0.75 -19.82 6.72
CA ASP A 329 -2.02 -19.19 7.00
C ASP A 329 -1.81 -17.83 7.68
N PHE A 330 -2.78 -16.94 7.49
CA PHE A 330 -2.75 -15.60 8.08
C PHE A 330 -2.68 -15.67 9.60
N THR A 331 -1.65 -15.04 10.15
CA THR A 331 -1.38 -15.00 11.59
C THR A 331 -1.12 -13.57 12.00
N LYS A 332 -1.70 -13.17 13.14
CA LYS A 332 -1.61 -11.81 13.65
C LYS A 332 -0.43 -11.66 14.61
N TYR A 333 0.38 -10.64 14.37
CA TYR A 333 1.50 -10.26 15.23
C TYR A 333 1.52 -8.75 15.47
N LEU A 334 1.99 -8.35 16.65
CA LEU A 334 2.22 -6.95 16.99
C LEU A 334 3.69 -6.60 16.82
N LEU A 335 3.96 -5.51 16.11
CA LEU A 335 5.26 -4.86 16.09
C LEU A 335 5.20 -3.57 16.92
N VAL A 336 6.00 -3.52 17.97
CA VAL A 336 6.10 -2.37 18.87
C VAL A 336 7.35 -1.54 18.54
N TYR A 337 7.19 -0.22 18.42
CA TYR A 337 8.26 0.75 18.14
C TYR A 337 8.29 1.83 19.21
N GLU A 338 9.44 2.14 19.78
CA GLU A 338 9.59 3.26 20.72
C GLU A 338 10.04 4.53 19.97
N VAL A 339 9.25 5.60 20.09
CA VAL A 339 9.46 6.85 19.33
C VAL A 339 9.32 8.09 20.23
N PRO A 340 10.00 9.21 19.91
CA PRO A 340 9.82 10.46 20.64
C PRO A 340 8.45 11.10 20.43
N ASP A 341 7.82 11.56 21.51
CA ASP A 341 6.49 12.18 21.49
C ASP A 341 6.39 13.36 20.54
N LYS A 342 7.43 14.20 20.52
CA LYS A 342 7.52 15.39 19.67
C LYS A 342 7.21 15.11 18.20
N TYR A 343 7.50 13.91 17.71
CA TYR A 343 7.29 13.59 16.30
C TYR A 343 5.88 13.08 16.00
N LEU A 344 5.15 12.58 17.00
CA LEU A 344 3.79 12.09 16.84
C LEU A 344 2.76 13.20 16.73
N GLU A 345 3.05 14.39 17.25
CA GLU A 345 2.17 15.56 17.15
C GLU A 345 2.15 16.17 15.74
N ASP A 346 3.31 16.21 15.08
CA ASP A 346 3.51 16.95 13.83
C ASP A 346 3.55 16.06 12.58
N HIS A 347 3.77 14.75 12.73
CA HIS A 347 4.03 13.86 11.59
C HIS A 347 3.23 12.56 11.68
N GLN A 348 2.61 12.20 10.56
CA GLN A 348 1.96 10.91 10.41
C GLN A 348 3.00 9.77 10.35
N PRO A 349 2.90 8.75 11.21
CA PRO A 349 3.75 7.57 11.10
C PRO A 349 3.43 6.74 9.86
N GLN A 350 4.45 6.13 9.27
CA GLN A 350 4.29 5.20 8.15
C GLN A 350 4.98 3.88 8.47
N PHE A 351 4.28 2.77 8.30
CA PHE A 351 4.92 1.46 8.26
C PHE A 351 5.60 1.28 6.90
N ARG A 352 6.82 0.76 6.90
CA ARG A 352 7.65 0.62 5.72
C ARG A 352 8.28 -0.77 5.72
N TYR A 353 7.92 -1.59 4.75
CA TYR A 353 8.52 -2.91 4.56
C TYR A 353 9.53 -2.90 3.41
N LEU A 354 10.78 -3.29 3.69
CA LEU A 354 11.80 -3.51 2.66
C LEU A 354 11.54 -4.85 1.97
N ASP A 355 10.92 -4.80 0.80
CA ASP A 355 10.59 -6.01 0.03
C ASP A 355 11.81 -6.50 -0.75
N THR A 356 12.32 -5.64 -1.65
CA THR A 356 13.42 -5.99 -2.56
C THR A 356 14.39 -4.82 -2.72
N PHE A 357 15.46 -5.05 -3.48
CA PHE A 357 16.33 -3.98 -3.96
C PHE A 357 16.16 -3.87 -5.48
N GLY A 358 15.87 -2.66 -5.95
CA GLY A 358 16.02 -2.29 -7.35
C GLY A 358 17.44 -1.83 -7.63
N TYR A 359 17.78 -1.66 -8.91
CA TYR A 359 19.07 -1.11 -9.32
C TYR A 359 18.82 0.11 -10.20
N GLU A 360 19.19 1.30 -9.73
CA GLU A 360 19.08 2.52 -10.53
C GLU A 360 20.39 3.31 -10.48
N LYS A 361 20.80 3.87 -11.61
CA LYS A 361 22.00 4.74 -11.72
C LYS A 361 23.27 4.13 -11.11
N GLY A 362 23.46 2.82 -11.29
CA GLY A 362 24.66 2.12 -10.80
C GLY A 362 24.66 1.83 -9.30
N LYS A 363 23.51 1.94 -8.61
CA LYS A 363 23.39 1.67 -7.17
C LYS A 363 22.16 0.83 -6.88
N TRP A 364 22.30 -0.07 -5.90
CA TRP A 364 21.15 -0.76 -5.32
C TRP A 364 20.29 0.24 -4.54
N ILE A 365 19.03 0.36 -4.94
CA ILE A 365 18.03 1.21 -4.30
C ILE A 365 17.00 0.30 -3.62
N PRO A 366 16.79 0.41 -2.30
CA PRO A 366 15.77 -0.36 -1.62
C PRO A 366 14.37 0.00 -2.14
N LYS A 367 13.60 -1.01 -2.54
CA LYS A 367 12.19 -0.89 -2.88
C LYS A 367 11.36 -1.19 -1.64
N TYR A 368 10.62 -0.18 -1.20
CA TYR A 368 9.79 -0.26 -0.01
C TYR A 368 8.32 -0.30 -0.37
N VAL A 369 7.58 -1.17 0.30
CA VAL A 369 6.13 -1.02 0.43
C VAL A 369 5.84 -0.13 1.63
N LYS A 370 4.97 0.87 1.46
CA LYS A 370 4.65 1.86 2.49
C LYS A 370 3.17 1.77 2.84
N VAL A 371 2.86 1.88 4.11
CA VAL A 371 1.51 1.95 4.64
C VAL A 371 1.39 3.17 5.55
N ASN A 372 0.42 4.04 5.28
CA ASN A 372 0.08 5.13 6.19
C ASN A 372 -0.58 4.57 7.44
N LEU A 373 -0.11 5.00 8.61
CA LEU A 373 -0.70 4.59 9.88
C LEU A 373 -1.58 5.69 10.45
N TYR A 374 -2.65 5.28 11.14
CA TYR A 374 -3.55 6.17 11.86
C TYR A 374 -3.70 5.71 13.32
N PRO A 375 -2.64 5.87 14.15
CA PRO A 375 -2.61 5.22 15.45
C PRO A 375 -3.67 5.79 16.39
N ARG A 376 -4.52 4.91 16.94
CA ARG A 376 -5.44 5.26 18.00
C ARG A 376 -4.68 5.45 19.32
N ASN A 377 -4.92 6.57 20.00
CA ASN A 377 -4.31 6.84 21.30
C ASN A 377 -5.03 6.07 22.42
N LEU A 378 -4.27 5.25 23.15
CA LEU A 378 -4.78 4.35 24.19
C LEU A 378 -4.60 4.89 25.62
N ASP A 379 -3.96 6.05 25.81
CA ASP A 379 -3.61 6.54 27.15
C ASP A 379 -4.72 7.35 27.82
N ASN A 380 -5.58 8.01 27.04
CA ASN A 380 -6.60 8.92 27.53
C ASN A 380 -7.98 8.26 27.45
N ILE A 381 -8.70 8.25 28.57
CA ILE A 381 -10.06 7.71 28.60
C ILE A 381 -10.96 8.62 27.75
N VAL A 382 -11.51 8.06 26.68
CA VAL A 382 -12.41 8.75 25.75
C VAL A 382 -13.85 8.64 26.22
N LYS A 383 -14.24 7.49 26.78
CA LYS A 383 -15.63 7.21 27.16
C LYS A 383 -15.72 6.32 28.40
N THR A 384 -16.64 6.67 29.28
CA THR A 384 -17.11 5.79 30.37
C THR A 384 -18.56 5.43 30.13
N SER A 385 -18.87 4.14 30.16
CA SER A 385 -20.24 3.62 29.94
C SER A 385 -20.71 2.85 31.17
N TYR A 386 -22.01 2.96 31.49
CA TYR A 386 -22.62 2.36 32.68
C TYR A 386 -23.65 1.33 32.26
N TYR A 387 -23.65 0.19 32.94
CA TYR A 387 -24.52 -0.95 32.69
C TYR A 387 -24.98 -1.54 34.03
N ASN A 388 -26.13 -2.23 34.02
CA ASN A 388 -26.66 -2.96 35.16
C ASN A 388 -26.68 -4.47 34.89
N LEU A 389 -26.88 -5.27 35.93
CA LEU A 389 -27.10 -6.70 35.83
C LEU A 389 -28.19 -7.04 34.80
N GLY A 390 -27.90 -8.00 33.92
CA GLY A 390 -28.75 -8.38 32.79
C GLY A 390 -28.48 -7.62 31.50
N ASP A 391 -27.82 -6.45 31.56
CA ASP A 391 -27.42 -5.72 30.36
C ASP A 391 -26.28 -6.44 29.63
N GLU A 392 -26.23 -6.30 28.30
CA GLU A 392 -25.10 -6.74 27.47
C GLU A 392 -24.14 -5.57 27.23
N ILE A 393 -22.86 -5.77 27.55
CA ILE A 393 -21.80 -4.81 27.22
C ILE A 393 -21.26 -5.17 25.82
N SER A 394 -21.30 -4.21 24.90
CA SER A 394 -20.56 -4.28 23.63
C SER A 394 -19.24 -3.52 23.75
N PHE A 395 -18.15 -4.18 23.35
CA PHE A 395 -16.80 -3.61 23.35
C PHE A 395 -16.35 -3.08 21.98
N GLU A 396 -17.26 -2.95 21.01
CA GLU A 396 -16.97 -2.58 19.60
C GLU A 396 -16.07 -1.36 19.47
N ASN A 397 -16.29 -0.38 20.34
CA ASN A 397 -15.53 0.87 20.33
C ASN A 397 -14.18 0.78 21.05
N SER A 398 -13.74 -0.37 21.57
CA SER A 398 -12.46 -0.56 22.27
C SER A 398 -11.49 -1.41 21.45
N ILE A 399 -10.32 -1.72 22.02
CA ILE A 399 -9.36 -2.65 21.39
C ILE A 399 -9.89 -4.08 21.25
N LEU A 400 -10.97 -4.44 21.98
CA LEU A 400 -11.59 -5.77 21.96
C LEU A 400 -12.66 -5.96 20.88
N GLY A 401 -12.79 -5.02 19.94
CA GLY A 401 -13.63 -5.19 18.76
C GLY A 401 -15.04 -5.66 19.09
N GLN A 402 -15.61 -6.57 18.28
CA GLN A 402 -16.99 -7.03 18.40
C GLN A 402 -17.26 -7.97 19.60
N THR A 403 -16.35 -8.04 20.56
CA THR A 403 -16.54 -8.83 21.78
C THR A 403 -17.72 -8.27 22.57
N SER A 404 -18.57 -9.14 23.12
CA SER A 404 -19.63 -8.76 24.06
C SER A 404 -19.69 -9.69 25.27
N ILE A 405 -20.15 -9.16 26.39
CA ILE A 405 -20.35 -9.92 27.63
C ILE A 405 -21.69 -9.59 28.25
N ARG A 406 -22.34 -10.61 28.81
CA ARG A 406 -23.59 -10.47 29.56
C ARG A 406 -23.56 -11.33 30.82
N ILE A 407 -24.06 -10.78 31.92
CA ILE A 407 -24.19 -11.46 33.20
C ILE A 407 -25.67 -11.44 33.58
N ASP A 408 -26.28 -12.62 33.69
CA ASP A 408 -27.72 -12.80 33.91
C ASP A 408 -28.08 -12.98 35.39
N ASP A 409 -27.22 -13.64 36.17
CA ASP A 409 -27.44 -13.86 37.60
C ASP A 409 -26.15 -13.64 38.39
N PHE A 410 -26.30 -13.15 39.61
CA PHE A 410 -25.21 -12.79 40.51
C PHE A 410 -25.62 -13.04 41.96
N LYS A 411 -24.76 -13.73 42.73
CA LYS A 411 -24.98 -13.97 44.16
C LYS A 411 -23.67 -14.04 44.92
N VAL A 412 -23.61 -13.47 46.12
CA VAL A 412 -22.46 -13.63 47.03
C VAL A 412 -22.90 -14.39 48.27
N ALA A 413 -22.19 -15.46 48.61
CA ALA A 413 -22.47 -16.25 49.80
C ALA A 413 -21.22 -17.01 50.26
N ARG A 414 -21.11 -17.25 51.58
CA ARG A 414 -20.00 -18.05 52.15
C ARG A 414 -19.89 -19.46 51.57
N GLN A 415 -21.04 -20.04 51.21
CA GLN A 415 -21.11 -21.32 50.52
C GLN A 415 -22.31 -21.37 49.59
N HIS A 416 -22.17 -22.06 48.46
CA HIS A 416 -23.26 -22.34 47.53
C HIS A 416 -23.59 -23.83 47.56
N LYS A 417 -24.86 -24.17 47.79
CA LYS A 417 -25.36 -25.56 47.72
C LYS A 417 -25.76 -25.87 46.29
N LEU A 418 -25.22 -26.93 45.72
CA LEU A 418 -25.57 -27.43 44.40
C LEU A 418 -26.15 -28.83 44.51
N ASP A 419 -27.43 -28.94 44.19
CA ASP A 419 -28.13 -30.23 44.19
C ASP A 419 -27.83 -31.02 42.90
N TYR A 420 -27.68 -32.33 43.03
CA TYR A 420 -27.42 -33.25 41.93
C TYR A 420 -27.94 -34.65 42.23
N ILE A 421 -28.15 -35.44 41.18
CA ILE A 421 -28.57 -36.83 41.31
C ILE A 421 -27.33 -37.72 41.29
N PHE A 422 -27.14 -38.50 42.35
CA PHE A 422 -26.07 -39.49 42.46
C PHE A 422 -26.64 -40.88 42.20
N CYS A 423 -26.20 -41.53 41.12
CA CYS A 423 -26.63 -42.88 40.78
C CYS A 423 -25.54 -43.89 41.16
N VAL A 424 -25.90 -44.87 41.99
CA VAL A 424 -25.01 -46.00 42.35
C VAL A 424 -24.93 -46.99 41.20
N ASN A 425 -26.05 -47.18 40.48
CA ASN A 425 -26.20 -47.90 39.23
C ASN A 425 -27.31 -47.23 38.39
N ASP A 426 -27.66 -47.78 37.23
CA ASP A 426 -28.65 -47.18 36.31
C ASP A 426 -30.09 -47.12 36.86
N GLU A 427 -30.40 -47.83 37.96
CA GLU A 427 -31.74 -47.94 38.54
C GLU A 427 -31.86 -47.28 39.93
N GLU A 428 -30.76 -47.09 40.65
CA GLU A 428 -30.70 -46.54 42.01
C GLU A 428 -30.01 -45.18 42.03
N CYS A 429 -30.83 -44.13 41.94
CA CYS A 429 -30.41 -42.74 41.99
C CYS A 429 -30.96 -42.04 43.23
N TYR A 430 -30.12 -41.22 43.88
CA TYR A 430 -30.44 -40.50 45.10
C TYR A 430 -30.19 -39.00 44.92
N ASP A 431 -31.07 -38.17 45.50
CA ASP A 431 -30.83 -36.74 45.62
C ASP A 431 -29.63 -36.50 46.54
N SER A 432 -28.64 -35.78 46.01
CA SER A 432 -27.41 -35.45 46.69
C SER A 432 -27.09 -33.97 46.46
N TYR A 433 -26.07 -33.48 47.15
CA TYR A 433 -25.62 -32.10 46.99
C TYR A 433 -24.12 -31.97 47.23
N GLU A 434 -23.54 -30.93 46.64
CA GLU A 434 -22.20 -30.47 46.95
C GLU A 434 -22.23 -29.03 47.45
N TYR A 435 -21.30 -28.68 48.33
CA TYR A 435 -21.10 -27.29 48.75
C TYR A 435 -19.84 -26.74 48.09
N ILE A 436 -19.98 -25.61 47.41
CA ILE A 436 -18.85 -24.81 46.97
C ILE A 436 -18.49 -23.84 48.08
N LYS A 437 -17.22 -23.89 48.52
CA LYS A 437 -16.66 -23.06 49.59
C LYS A 437 -15.33 -22.49 49.13
N PRO A 438 -14.88 -21.34 49.65
CA PRO A 438 -13.58 -20.81 49.32
C PRO A 438 -12.48 -21.68 49.93
N ASP A 439 -11.30 -21.62 49.35
CA ASP A 439 -10.11 -22.26 49.90
C ASP A 439 -9.72 -21.65 51.24
N ILE A 440 -9.46 -22.52 52.23
CA ILE A 440 -9.02 -22.19 53.59
C ILE A 440 -7.53 -21.85 53.68
N PHE A 441 -6.76 -22.07 52.61
CA PHE A 441 -5.36 -21.66 52.55
C PHE A 441 -5.25 -20.17 52.17
N ASN A 442 -4.87 -19.32 53.13
CA ASN A 442 -4.30 -17.94 53.07
C ASN A 442 -4.70 -17.10 54.31
N VAL A 443 -4.09 -15.92 54.48
CA VAL A 443 -4.30 -15.02 55.64
C VAL A 443 -5.59 -14.18 55.55
N HIS A 444 -6.31 -14.22 54.42
CA HIS A 444 -7.48 -13.39 54.19
C HIS A 444 -8.78 -14.19 54.30
N ASP A 445 -9.79 -13.63 54.95
CA ASP A 445 -11.14 -14.19 54.97
C ASP A 445 -11.80 -14.03 53.59
N LYS A 446 -12.27 -15.15 53.03
CA LYS A 446 -12.83 -15.23 51.67
C LYS A 446 -14.30 -15.64 51.68
N THR A 447 -14.99 -15.34 50.59
CA THR A 447 -16.35 -15.80 50.28
C THR A 447 -16.44 -16.18 48.79
N ILE A 448 -17.59 -16.69 48.35
CA ILE A 448 -17.81 -17.08 46.95
C ILE A 448 -18.80 -16.14 46.27
N MET A 449 -18.31 -15.54 45.18
CA MET A 449 -19.12 -14.82 44.21
C MET A 449 -19.54 -15.77 43.09
N TYR A 450 -20.83 -15.98 42.95
CA TYR A 450 -21.47 -16.71 41.86
C TYR A 450 -21.85 -15.74 40.73
N LEU A 451 -21.54 -16.14 39.50
CA LEU A 451 -21.97 -15.46 38.27
C LEU A 451 -22.55 -16.50 37.30
N ASN A 452 -23.70 -16.18 36.71
CA ASN A 452 -24.17 -16.79 35.47
C ASN A 452 -23.98 -15.78 34.34
N GLY A 453 -23.24 -16.14 33.29
CA GLY A 453 -23.03 -15.23 32.18
C GLY A 453 -22.38 -15.86 30.97
N SER A 454 -22.38 -15.13 29.86
CA SER A 454 -21.81 -15.55 28.60
C SER A 454 -20.95 -14.46 27.98
N ILE A 455 -19.95 -14.89 27.20
CA ILE A 455 -19.10 -14.01 26.40
C ILE A 455 -19.15 -14.46 24.94
N THR A 456 -19.25 -13.49 24.04
CA THR A 456 -19.04 -13.68 22.61
C THR A 456 -17.74 -12.99 22.25
N TRP A 457 -16.79 -13.74 21.70
CA TRP A 457 -15.44 -13.26 21.40
C TRP A 457 -15.29 -12.87 19.93
N ASP A 458 -14.61 -11.76 19.67
CA ASP A 458 -14.23 -11.36 18.31
C ASP A 458 -13.01 -12.16 17.83
N GLU A 459 -13.26 -13.15 16.96
CA GLU A 459 -12.22 -14.01 16.37
C GLU A 459 -11.23 -13.24 15.49
N GLU A 460 -11.53 -11.99 15.12
CA GLU A 460 -10.63 -11.13 14.36
C GLU A 460 -9.60 -10.40 15.23
N LEU A 461 -9.56 -10.61 16.54
CA LEU A 461 -8.54 -10.02 17.40
C LEU A 461 -7.20 -10.76 17.32
N ALA A 462 -6.10 -10.04 17.58
CA ALA A 462 -4.75 -10.60 17.67
C ALA A 462 -4.45 -11.31 19.01
N ILE A 463 -5.44 -11.40 19.90
CA ILE A 463 -5.34 -12.03 21.23
C ILE A 463 -5.99 -13.40 21.15
N THR A 464 -5.43 -14.38 21.87
CA THR A 464 -6.06 -15.69 22.04
C THR A 464 -7.51 -15.54 22.51
N PRO A 465 -8.47 -16.22 21.86
CA PRO A 465 -9.88 -16.16 22.23
C PRO A 465 -10.14 -16.50 23.69
N ILE A 466 -10.97 -15.68 24.34
CA ILE A 466 -11.44 -15.90 25.71
C ILE A 466 -12.92 -16.25 25.64
N VAL A 467 -13.24 -17.50 25.96
CA VAL A 467 -14.61 -18.03 25.93
C VAL A 467 -15.22 -18.19 27.32
N ASP A 468 -14.47 -17.84 28.36
CA ASP A 468 -14.82 -18.03 29.76
C ASP A 468 -14.95 -16.67 30.46
N VAL A 469 -16.13 -16.37 31.02
CA VAL A 469 -16.39 -15.08 31.70
C VAL A 469 -15.42 -14.85 32.86
N PHE A 470 -15.04 -15.89 33.61
CA PHE A 470 -14.06 -15.73 34.68
C PHE A 470 -12.69 -15.33 34.13
N GLU A 471 -12.21 -15.96 33.07
CA GLU A 471 -10.92 -15.59 32.44
C GLU A 471 -10.96 -14.15 31.92
N PHE A 472 -12.09 -13.74 31.34
CA PHE A 472 -12.28 -12.38 30.86
C PHE A 472 -12.26 -11.34 31.99
N ILE A 473 -13.01 -11.59 33.07
CA ILE A 473 -13.03 -10.74 34.28
C ILE A 473 -11.62 -10.68 34.89
N ASN A 474 -10.95 -11.82 35.02
CA ASN A 474 -9.60 -11.87 35.58
C ASN A 474 -8.58 -11.08 34.78
N LYS A 475 -8.75 -11.01 33.45
CA LYS A 475 -7.83 -10.28 32.57
C LYS A 475 -8.14 -8.78 32.48
N PHE A 476 -9.41 -8.38 32.42
CA PHE A 476 -9.80 -7.01 32.06
C PHE A 476 -10.56 -6.23 33.13
N ALA A 477 -11.06 -6.89 34.18
CA ALA A 477 -11.92 -6.26 35.17
C ALA A 477 -11.26 -6.15 36.55
N LYS A 478 -11.72 -5.14 37.30
CA LYS A 478 -11.52 -5.03 38.74
C LYS A 478 -12.87 -5.09 39.44
N ILE A 479 -12.90 -5.77 40.59
CA ILE A 479 -14.10 -5.84 41.43
C ILE A 479 -14.02 -4.70 42.45
N ASN A 480 -14.95 -3.76 42.36
CA ASN A 480 -15.12 -2.69 43.31
C ASN A 480 -16.44 -2.86 44.06
N TYR A 481 -16.48 -2.49 45.33
CA TYR A 481 -17.66 -2.66 46.16
C TYR A 481 -17.75 -1.54 47.19
N GLU A 482 -18.97 -1.22 47.63
CA GLU A 482 -19.25 -0.17 48.60
C GLU A 482 -19.72 -0.80 49.91
N VAL A 483 -19.03 -0.51 51.02
CA VAL A 483 -19.44 -0.91 52.38
C VAL A 483 -19.45 0.32 53.25
N ASP A 484 -20.55 0.56 53.97
CA ASP A 484 -20.71 1.71 54.86
C ASP A 484 -20.42 3.06 54.15
N GLY A 485 -20.79 3.17 52.87
CA GLY A 485 -20.56 4.36 52.04
C GLY A 485 -19.12 4.56 51.55
N GLN A 486 -18.21 3.61 51.80
CA GLN A 486 -16.82 3.66 51.31
C GLN A 486 -16.61 2.72 50.12
N LEU A 487 -16.17 3.28 49.00
CA LEU A 487 -15.77 2.49 47.83
C LEU A 487 -14.41 1.83 48.06
N LYS A 488 -14.39 0.50 48.01
CA LYS A 488 -13.20 -0.35 48.14
C LYS A 488 -12.99 -1.14 46.86
N GLN A 489 -11.75 -1.56 46.64
CA GLN A 489 -11.38 -2.47 45.57
C GLN A 489 -10.98 -3.82 46.18
N GLN A 490 -11.37 -4.92 45.53
CA GLN A 490 -10.88 -6.24 45.90
C GLN A 490 -9.36 -6.33 45.74
N THR A 491 -8.70 -6.94 46.73
CA THR A 491 -7.24 -7.02 46.83
C THR A 491 -6.68 -8.42 46.64
N ILE A 492 -7.49 -9.47 46.79
CA ILE A 492 -7.04 -10.85 46.59
C ILE A 492 -7.11 -11.24 45.10
N GLU A 493 -6.15 -12.06 44.69
CA GLU A 493 -6.13 -12.69 43.36
C GLU A 493 -7.41 -13.54 43.16
N LEU A 494 -8.02 -13.41 41.97
CA LEU A 494 -9.25 -14.13 41.65
C LEU A 494 -8.93 -15.60 41.38
N LYS A 495 -9.63 -16.49 42.08
CA LYS A 495 -9.52 -17.94 41.87
C LYS A 495 -10.88 -18.53 41.54
N LYS A 496 -10.94 -19.30 40.45
CA LYS A 496 -12.14 -20.05 40.07
C LYS A 496 -12.23 -21.34 40.88
N VAL A 497 -13.35 -21.52 41.58
CA VAL A 497 -13.67 -22.77 42.27
C VAL A 497 -14.55 -23.61 41.35
N LYS A 498 -14.08 -24.80 40.98
CA LYS A 498 -14.81 -25.70 40.09
C LYS A 498 -15.62 -26.71 40.91
N PRO A 499 -16.95 -26.78 40.74
CA PRO A 499 -17.75 -27.88 41.29
C PRO A 499 -17.24 -29.23 40.79
N GLN A 500 -17.30 -30.25 41.65
CA GLN A 500 -16.79 -31.59 41.33
C GLN A 500 -17.87 -32.47 40.72
N LYS A 501 -19.12 -32.31 41.17
CA LYS A 501 -20.26 -33.15 40.80
C LYS A 501 -21.20 -32.46 39.82
N VAL A 502 -21.41 -31.15 39.95
CA VAL A 502 -22.34 -30.36 39.13
C VAL A 502 -21.61 -29.50 38.12
N LYS A 503 -21.54 -29.96 36.88
CA LYS A 503 -20.99 -29.16 35.77
C LYS A 503 -22.10 -28.44 35.03
N LYS A 504 -22.40 -27.21 35.45
CA LYS A 504 -23.28 -26.29 34.70
C LYS A 504 -22.42 -25.40 33.79
N THR A 505 -22.79 -25.29 32.53
CA THR A 505 -22.20 -24.33 31.59
C THR A 505 -22.52 -22.91 32.06
N ASN A 506 -21.64 -21.95 31.76
CA ASN A 506 -21.82 -20.52 32.04
C ASN A 506 -22.00 -20.15 33.52
N ASN A 507 -21.75 -21.08 34.44
CA ASN A 507 -21.75 -20.84 35.88
C ASN A 507 -20.32 -20.74 36.40
N TYR A 508 -20.03 -19.64 37.08
CA TYR A 508 -18.71 -19.32 37.60
C TYR A 508 -18.80 -19.06 39.10
N TYR A 509 -17.92 -19.70 39.85
CA TYR A 509 -17.77 -19.48 41.29
C TYR A 509 -16.36 -18.96 41.54
N ILE A 510 -16.27 -17.76 42.08
CA ILE A 510 -15.03 -16.98 42.17
C ILE A 510 -14.76 -16.66 43.63
N GLU A 511 -13.55 -16.93 44.10
CA GLU A 511 -13.11 -16.50 45.43
C GLU A 511 -12.93 -14.98 45.45
N VAL A 512 -13.59 -14.34 46.40
CA VAL A 512 -13.52 -12.90 46.64
C VAL A 512 -13.36 -12.61 48.14
N VAL A 513 -12.99 -11.38 48.50
CA VAL A 513 -12.85 -11.02 49.93
C VAL A 513 -14.21 -11.10 50.63
N SER A 514 -14.23 -11.66 51.84
CA SER A 514 -15.45 -11.88 52.61
C SER A 514 -16.27 -10.61 52.87
N GLU A 515 -15.60 -9.46 52.93
CA GLU A 515 -16.25 -8.16 53.14
C GLU A 515 -17.30 -7.84 52.05
N ILE A 516 -17.15 -8.38 50.83
CA ILE A 516 -18.11 -8.19 49.73
C ILE A 516 -19.50 -8.75 50.07
N GLU A 517 -19.60 -9.75 50.96
CA GLU A 517 -20.91 -10.28 51.43
C GLU A 517 -21.77 -9.20 52.12
N ARG A 518 -21.15 -8.12 52.63
CA ARG A 518 -21.83 -7.01 53.30
C ARG A 518 -21.89 -5.74 52.45
N ALA A 519 -21.53 -5.83 51.17
CA ALA A 519 -21.50 -4.65 50.31
C ALA A 519 -22.92 -4.25 49.88
N ASP A 520 -23.20 -2.95 49.94
CA ASP A 520 -24.47 -2.39 49.46
C ASP A 520 -24.52 -2.30 47.93
N LYS A 521 -23.35 -2.18 47.31
CA LYS A 521 -23.19 -2.14 45.86
C LYS A 521 -21.93 -2.84 45.41
N ILE A 522 -22.02 -3.53 44.27
CA ILE A 522 -20.90 -4.30 43.71
C ILE A 522 -20.79 -3.99 42.22
N TYR A 523 -19.56 -3.71 41.77
CA TYR A 523 -19.26 -3.29 40.42
C TYR A 523 -18.13 -4.13 39.81
N LEU A 524 -18.30 -4.51 38.54
CA LEU A 524 -17.19 -4.90 37.67
C LEU A 524 -16.78 -3.69 36.85
N ILE A 525 -15.54 -3.25 37.03
CA ILE A 525 -14.97 -2.13 36.28
C ILE A 525 -13.98 -2.68 35.26
N PHE A 526 -14.38 -2.70 33.98
CA PHE A 526 -13.53 -3.08 32.86
C PHE A 526 -12.76 -1.84 32.38
N ASN A 527 -11.44 -1.85 32.55
CA ASN A 527 -10.58 -0.76 32.09
C ASN A 527 -9.79 -1.22 30.87
N ILE A 528 -10.41 -1.07 29.70
CA ILE A 528 -9.84 -1.47 28.42
C ILE A 528 -9.22 -0.23 27.79
N ARG A 529 -7.99 0.07 28.24
CA ARG A 529 -7.18 1.21 27.77
C ARG A 529 -7.92 2.55 27.83
N ASP A 530 -8.32 3.08 26.67
CA ASP A 530 -9.00 4.35 26.49
C ASP A 530 -10.52 4.28 26.73
N MET A 531 -11.03 3.12 27.14
CA MET A 531 -12.44 2.89 27.44
C MET A 531 -12.63 2.30 28.84
N THR A 532 -13.61 2.81 29.57
CA THR A 532 -14.03 2.26 30.87
C THR A 532 -15.50 1.84 30.82
N TYR A 533 -15.78 0.62 31.26
CA TYR A 533 -17.13 0.08 31.37
C TYR A 533 -17.39 -0.27 32.83
N ILE A 534 -18.40 0.35 33.43
CA ILE A 534 -18.79 0.15 34.82
C ILE A 534 -20.09 -0.66 34.80
N TYR A 535 -20.00 -1.92 35.25
CA TYR A 535 -21.13 -2.85 35.29
C TYR A 535 -21.57 -3.07 36.73
N LYS A 536 -22.77 -2.62 37.08
CA LYS A 536 -23.35 -2.73 38.42
C LYS A 536 -24.05 -4.08 38.58
N LEU A 537 -23.56 -4.91 39.49
CA LEU A 537 -24.13 -6.23 39.82
C LEU A 537 -25.21 -6.14 40.91
N GLU A 538 -25.00 -5.27 41.90
CA GLU A 538 -25.91 -5.03 43.04
C GLU A 538 -25.92 -3.55 43.39
#